data_AF-A0A2V9ATS7-F1
#
_entry.id   AF-A0A2V9ATS7-F1
#
_cell.length_a   1.000
_cell.length_b   1.000
_cell.length_c   1.000
_cell.angle_alpha   90.00
_cell.angle_beta   90.00
_cell.angle_gamma   90.00
#
_symmetry.space_group_name_H-M   'P 1'
#
loop_
_entity.id
_entity.type
_entity.pdbx_description
1 polymer ?
#
loop_
_entity_poly.entity_id
_entity_poly.type
_entity_poly.pdbx_seq_one_letter_code
_entity_poly.pdbx_strand_id
1 'polypeptide(L)'
;MLVLMVIVSVTAYAQQPAGLEDTLVWMHNFVADNGSQFTGQRNTDKGACKLGTPNCEPRHDVTTFDSHGCLATIKWSVALNYKDVGTHTYRFSLKDLDPNSVASVKDNPFENAVVVETTNSEKRVTESFTLPSGKAEEGNKHTRVELVFDKGDNARRFVKAFKQAIQLCGGKPSVF
;
A
#
# COMPACT_ATOMS: atom_id res chain seq x y z
N MET A 1 -49.56 -9.06 24.72
CA MET A 1 -48.16 -8.90 25.16
C MET A 1 -47.29 -8.95 23.91
N LEU A 2 -46.84 -7.80 23.41
CA LEU A 2 -46.02 -7.71 22.20
C LEU A 2 -44.58 -7.45 22.66
N VAL A 3 -43.68 -8.41 22.47
CA VAL A 3 -42.26 -8.23 22.80
C VAL A 3 -41.58 -7.64 21.57
N LEU A 4 -41.26 -6.34 21.62
CA LEU A 4 -40.37 -5.70 20.65
C LEU A 4 -38.94 -6.20 20.92
N MET A 5 -38.42 -7.05 20.04
CA MET A 5 -36.97 -7.30 19.95
C MET A 5 -36.30 -6.08 19.32
N VAL A 6 -35.62 -5.29 20.14
CA VAL A 6 -34.71 -4.24 19.68
C VAL A 6 -33.44 -4.91 19.17
N ILE A 7 -33.30 -5.02 17.85
CA ILE A 7 -32.06 -5.43 17.20
C ILE A 7 -31.11 -4.24 17.30
N VAL A 8 -30.17 -4.30 18.25
CA VAL A 8 -29.06 -3.35 18.34
C VAL A 8 -28.08 -3.73 17.24
N SER A 9 -28.12 -2.99 16.14
CA SER A 9 -27.13 -3.08 15.07
C SER A 9 -25.78 -2.60 15.60
N VAL A 10 -24.94 -3.52 16.08
CA VAL A 10 -23.56 -3.20 16.42
C VAL A 10 -22.82 -2.98 15.11
N THR A 11 -22.71 -1.72 14.68
CA THR A 11 -21.73 -1.34 13.67
C THR A 11 -20.35 -1.66 14.26
N ALA A 12 -19.75 -2.75 13.78
CA ALA A 12 -18.38 -3.11 14.11
C ALA A 12 -17.45 -2.02 13.56
N TYR A 13 -17.25 -0.97 14.36
CA TYR A 13 -16.06 -0.15 14.25
C TYR A 13 -14.90 -1.11 14.53
N ALA A 14 -14.18 -1.51 13.48
CA ALA A 14 -12.95 -2.26 13.63
C ALA A 14 -12.05 -1.46 14.59
N GLN A 15 -11.98 -1.95 15.82
CA GLN A 15 -11.23 -1.33 16.91
C GLN A 15 -9.77 -1.28 16.46
N GLN A 16 -9.12 -0.12 16.57
CA GLN A 16 -7.71 -0.02 16.19
C GLN A 16 -6.92 -1.05 17.00
N PRO A 17 -6.06 -1.87 16.34
CA PRO A 17 -5.31 -2.93 17.00
C PRO A 17 -4.43 -2.37 18.12
N ALA A 18 -4.36 -3.07 19.25
CA ALA A 18 -3.68 -2.56 20.46
C ALA A 18 -2.18 -2.87 20.48
N GLY A 19 -1.73 -3.92 19.79
CA GLY A 19 -0.32 -4.36 19.72
C GLY A 19 0.23 -4.43 18.30
N LEU A 20 1.55 -4.64 18.19
CA LEU A 20 2.23 -4.74 16.89
C LEU A 20 1.68 -5.91 16.08
N GLU A 21 1.59 -7.10 16.67
CA GLU A 21 1.11 -8.30 16.00
C GLU A 21 -0.31 -8.13 15.44
N ASP A 22 -1.25 -7.66 16.28
CA ASP A 22 -2.62 -7.37 15.84
C ASP A 22 -2.64 -6.34 14.69
N THR A 23 -1.76 -5.33 14.75
CA THR A 23 -1.66 -4.31 13.70
C THR A 23 -1.18 -4.91 12.39
N LEU A 24 -0.17 -5.77 12.43
CA LEU A 24 0.39 -6.43 11.25
C LEU A 24 -0.58 -7.43 10.62
N VAL A 25 -1.28 -8.23 11.45
CA VAL A 25 -2.34 -9.14 10.99
C VAL A 25 -3.48 -8.35 10.34
N TRP A 26 -3.90 -7.24 10.95
CA TRP A 26 -4.89 -6.36 10.36
C TRP A 26 -4.41 -5.79 9.02
N MET A 27 -3.18 -5.29 8.94
CA MET A 27 -2.60 -4.73 7.71
C MET A 27 -2.53 -5.76 6.58
N HIS A 28 -2.12 -6.99 6.88
CA HIS A 28 -2.09 -8.10 5.91
C HIS A 28 -3.48 -8.36 5.32
N ASN A 29 -4.47 -8.62 6.17
CA ASN A 29 -5.84 -8.91 5.73
C ASN A 29 -6.46 -7.71 5.02
N PHE A 30 -6.23 -6.51 5.54
CA PHE A 30 -6.78 -5.29 4.95
C PHE A 30 -6.25 -5.03 3.54
N VAL A 31 -4.95 -5.25 3.30
CA VAL A 31 -4.37 -5.12 1.96
C VAL A 31 -4.84 -6.25 1.05
N ALA A 32 -5.01 -7.48 1.56
CA ALA A 32 -5.58 -8.56 0.76
C ALA A 32 -6.99 -8.23 0.23
N ASP A 33 -7.81 -7.57 1.04
CA ASP A 33 -9.19 -7.23 0.68
C ASP A 33 -9.31 -5.93 -0.16
N ASN A 34 -8.40 -4.97 0.02
CA ASN A 34 -8.55 -3.60 -0.50
C ASN A 34 -7.37 -3.12 -1.36
N GLY A 35 -6.30 -3.91 -1.46
CA GLY A 35 -5.05 -3.55 -2.14
C GLY A 35 -5.11 -3.74 -3.66
N SER A 36 -6.20 -3.32 -4.32
CA SER A 36 -6.30 -3.41 -5.78
C SER A 36 -7.04 -2.21 -6.35
N GLN A 37 -6.50 -1.64 -7.43
CA GLN A 37 -7.12 -0.50 -8.12
C GLN A 37 -7.14 -0.70 -9.62
N PHE A 38 -8.10 -0.03 -10.27
CA PHE A 38 -8.21 0.04 -11.72
C PHE A 38 -8.22 1.51 -12.14
N THR A 39 -7.19 1.92 -12.87
CA THR A 39 -6.98 3.32 -13.28
C THR A 39 -6.77 3.40 -14.79
N GLY A 40 -6.83 4.61 -15.36
CA GLY A 40 -6.41 4.85 -16.74
C GLY A 40 -5.00 5.42 -16.78
N GLN A 41 -4.15 4.90 -17.67
CA GLN A 41 -2.80 5.40 -17.90
C GLN A 41 -2.62 5.83 -19.37
N ARG A 42 -2.09 7.03 -19.58
CA ARG A 42 -1.74 7.53 -20.91
C ARG A 42 -0.51 6.79 -21.44
N ASN A 43 -0.58 6.38 -22.70
CA ASN A 43 0.55 5.71 -23.36
C ASN A 43 1.74 6.65 -23.66
N THR A 44 1.51 7.98 -23.70
CA THR A 44 2.53 8.97 -24.08
C THR A 44 3.50 9.34 -22.96
N ASP A 45 2.99 9.53 -21.75
CA ASP A 45 3.75 10.08 -20.61
C ASP A 45 3.56 9.26 -19.32
N LYS A 46 2.83 8.15 -19.38
CA LYS A 46 2.44 7.32 -18.22
C LYS A 46 1.65 8.09 -17.15
N GLY A 47 1.15 9.29 -17.46
CA GLY A 47 0.26 10.04 -16.57
C GLY A 47 -1.13 9.41 -16.53
N ALA A 48 -1.95 9.76 -15.52
CA ALA A 48 -3.30 9.20 -15.49
C ALA A 48 -4.22 9.83 -16.55
N CYS A 49 -5.26 9.10 -16.90
CA CYS A 49 -6.31 9.55 -17.80
C CYS A 49 -7.64 8.93 -17.44
N LYS A 50 -8.72 9.56 -17.92
CA LYS A 50 -10.05 9.01 -17.80
C LYS A 50 -10.21 7.85 -18.78
N LEU A 51 -10.56 6.66 -18.26
CA LEU A 51 -10.85 5.50 -19.10
C LEU A 51 -11.91 5.83 -20.16
N GLY A 52 -11.70 5.34 -21.38
CA GLY A 52 -12.56 5.62 -22.54
C GLY A 52 -12.18 6.88 -23.32
N THR A 53 -11.20 7.68 -22.88
CA THR A 53 -10.63 8.77 -23.72
C THR A 53 -9.54 8.24 -24.65
N PRO A 54 -9.25 8.91 -25.79
CA PRO A 54 -8.15 8.53 -26.67
C PRO A 54 -6.82 8.41 -25.91
N ASN A 55 -5.98 7.46 -26.34
CA ASN A 55 -4.65 7.21 -25.76
C ASN A 55 -4.63 6.80 -24.26
N CYS A 56 -5.79 6.39 -23.72
CA CYS A 56 -5.91 5.94 -22.34
C CYS A 56 -6.03 4.42 -22.28
N GLU A 57 -5.02 3.75 -21.72
CA GLU A 57 -5.00 2.32 -21.52
C GLU A 57 -5.44 1.95 -20.10
N PRO A 58 -6.19 0.85 -19.91
CA PRO A 58 -6.52 0.39 -18.58
C PRO A 58 -5.28 -0.13 -17.86
N ARG A 59 -5.10 0.30 -16.62
CA ARG A 59 -4.08 -0.17 -15.69
C ARG A 59 -4.76 -0.85 -14.52
N HIS A 60 -4.30 -2.04 -14.18
CA HIS A 60 -4.71 -2.77 -13.00
C HIS A 60 -3.49 -2.99 -12.10
N ASP A 61 -3.59 -2.52 -10.87
CA ASP A 61 -2.56 -2.70 -9.87
C ASP A 61 -3.10 -3.58 -8.73
N VAL A 62 -2.25 -4.47 -8.23
CA VAL A 62 -2.53 -5.31 -7.06
C VAL A 62 -1.35 -5.24 -6.11
N THR A 63 -1.60 -4.89 -4.87
CA THR A 63 -0.62 -4.88 -3.79
C THR A 63 -0.91 -5.98 -2.77
N THR A 64 0.16 -6.61 -2.27
CA THR A 64 0.10 -7.45 -1.07
C THR A 64 1.05 -6.91 -0.01
N PHE A 65 0.74 -7.19 1.25
CA PHE A 65 1.56 -6.85 2.40
C PHE A 65 1.76 -8.10 3.26
N ASP A 66 3.02 -8.43 3.54
CA ASP A 66 3.40 -9.50 4.44
C ASP A 66 4.47 -8.99 5.41
N SER A 67 4.49 -9.51 6.63
CA SER A 67 5.43 -9.10 7.66
C SER A 67 5.70 -10.19 8.68
N HIS A 68 6.93 -10.25 9.16
CA HIS A 68 7.33 -11.08 10.29
C HIS A 68 8.08 -10.21 11.30
N GLY A 69 7.40 -9.85 12.39
CA GLY A 69 7.85 -8.80 13.29
C GLY A 69 8.00 -7.47 12.54
N CYS A 70 9.15 -6.79 12.71
CA CYS A 70 9.39 -5.49 12.09
C CYS A 70 9.99 -5.56 10.67
N LEU A 71 10.05 -6.75 10.06
CA LEU A 71 10.47 -6.91 8.67
C LEU A 71 9.23 -7.11 7.80
N ALA A 72 9.12 -6.33 6.73
CA ALA A 72 7.96 -6.34 5.85
C ALA A 72 8.36 -6.53 4.40
N THR A 73 7.46 -7.15 3.65
CA THR A 73 7.51 -7.29 2.20
C THR A 73 6.23 -6.75 1.60
N ILE A 74 6.37 -5.87 0.60
CA ILE A 74 5.27 -5.44 -0.25
C ILE A 74 5.52 -6.00 -1.63
N LYS A 75 4.52 -6.62 -2.24
CA LYS A 75 4.52 -6.92 -3.68
C LYS A 75 3.52 -6.03 -4.36
N TRP A 76 3.88 -5.48 -5.49
CA TRP A 76 3.02 -4.66 -6.32
C TRP A 76 3.09 -5.12 -7.77
N SER A 77 2.05 -5.84 -8.18
CA SER A 77 1.88 -6.36 -9.53
C SER A 77 1.14 -5.34 -10.39
N VAL A 78 1.60 -5.19 -11.64
CA VAL A 78 1.08 -4.21 -12.59
C VAL A 78 0.64 -4.93 -13.85
N ALA A 79 -0.58 -4.70 -14.29
CA ALA A 79 -1.05 -5.05 -15.61
C ALA A 79 -1.46 -3.80 -16.39
N LEU A 80 -1.03 -3.71 -17.65
CA LEU A 80 -1.38 -2.64 -18.58
C LEU A 80 -2.08 -3.23 -19.79
N ASN A 81 -3.23 -2.65 -20.16
CA ASN A 81 -4.09 -3.14 -21.22
C ASN A 81 -4.35 -4.66 -21.12
N TYR A 82 -4.68 -5.12 -19.90
CA TYR A 82 -4.92 -6.52 -19.55
C TYR A 82 -3.73 -7.48 -19.76
N LYS A 83 -2.51 -6.95 -19.92
CA LYS A 83 -1.29 -7.74 -19.99
C LYS A 83 -0.45 -7.51 -18.75
N ASP A 84 0.00 -8.60 -18.13
CA ASP A 84 0.95 -8.54 -17.02
C ASP A 84 2.25 -7.87 -17.48
N VAL A 85 2.69 -6.88 -16.70
CA VAL A 85 3.93 -6.13 -16.93
C VAL A 85 5.03 -6.64 -16.00
N GLY A 86 4.66 -7.17 -14.84
CA GLY A 86 5.58 -7.64 -13.82
C GLY A 86 5.21 -7.15 -12.42
N THR A 87 6.10 -7.44 -11.48
CA THR A 87 5.87 -7.20 -10.05
C THR A 87 7.08 -6.53 -9.40
N HIS A 88 6.85 -5.38 -8.77
CA HIS A 88 7.78 -4.77 -7.84
C HIS A 88 7.71 -5.49 -6.50
N THR A 89 8.84 -5.81 -5.89
CA THR A 89 8.92 -6.37 -4.54
C THR A 89 9.81 -5.49 -3.68
N TYR A 90 9.20 -4.83 -2.69
CA TYR A 90 9.89 -4.04 -1.68
C TYR A 90 10.14 -4.88 -0.43
N ARG A 91 11.36 -4.86 0.09
CA ARG A 91 11.74 -5.45 1.37
C ARG A 91 12.40 -4.39 2.25
N PHE A 92 11.93 -4.27 3.49
CA PHE A 92 12.35 -3.20 4.39
C PHE A 92 12.07 -3.58 5.84
N SER A 93 12.63 -2.80 6.78
CA SER A 93 12.18 -2.82 8.16
C SER A 93 11.29 -1.63 8.45
N LEU A 94 10.20 -1.86 9.18
CA LEU A 94 9.29 -0.80 9.65
C LEU A 94 10.01 0.25 10.50
N LYS A 95 11.08 -0.14 11.20
CA LYS A 95 11.89 0.77 12.02
C LYS A 95 12.70 1.79 11.20
N ASP A 96 12.95 1.49 9.92
CA ASP A 96 13.77 2.32 9.05
C ASP A 96 12.92 3.40 8.33
N LEU A 97 11.61 3.41 8.59
CA LEU A 97 10.65 4.33 7.99
C LEU A 97 10.35 5.52 8.91
N ASP A 98 10.09 6.67 8.29
CA ASP A 98 9.64 7.88 8.98
C ASP A 98 8.11 7.84 9.22
N PRO A 99 7.64 7.77 10.47
CA PRO A 99 6.21 7.74 10.78
C PRO A 99 5.46 9.04 10.40
N ASN A 100 6.16 10.15 10.17
CA ASN A 100 5.57 11.42 9.76
C ASN A 100 5.50 11.58 8.24
N SER A 101 6.21 10.76 7.47
CA SER A 101 6.15 10.78 6.00
C SER A 101 5.00 9.93 5.43
N VAL A 102 4.36 9.08 6.24
CA VAL A 102 3.25 8.22 5.82
C VAL A 102 2.07 9.07 5.34
N ALA A 103 1.80 9.05 4.04
CA ALA A 103 0.77 9.86 3.42
C ALA A 103 0.01 9.09 2.34
N SER A 104 -1.27 9.42 2.18
CA SER A 104 -2.04 8.97 1.02
C SER A 104 -1.84 9.94 -0.14
N VAL A 105 -1.51 9.42 -1.32
CA VAL A 105 -1.41 10.18 -2.57
C VAL A 105 -2.81 10.34 -3.17
N LYS A 106 -3.11 11.56 -3.61
CA LYS A 106 -4.38 11.89 -4.25
C LYS A 106 -4.28 12.03 -5.77
N ASP A 107 -3.08 12.24 -6.33
CA ASP A 107 -2.89 12.59 -7.74
C ASP A 107 -1.95 11.61 -8.48
N ASN A 108 -2.40 11.09 -9.63
CA ASN A 108 -1.70 10.46 -10.79
C ASN A 108 -0.47 9.55 -10.60
N PRO A 109 -0.36 8.39 -11.30
CA PRO A 109 -1.39 7.39 -11.65
C PRO A 109 -1.72 6.47 -10.46
N PHE A 110 -1.17 6.76 -9.30
CA PHE A 110 -1.36 6.05 -8.04
C PHE A 110 -2.45 6.72 -7.20
N GLU A 111 -3.60 6.97 -7.81
CA GLU A 111 -4.78 7.44 -7.08
C GLU A 111 -5.01 6.49 -5.89
N ASN A 112 -5.26 7.01 -4.69
CA ASN A 112 -5.44 6.18 -3.49
C ASN A 112 -4.20 5.36 -3.06
N ALA A 113 -2.99 5.70 -3.50
CA ALA A 113 -1.80 5.07 -2.97
C ALA A 113 -1.43 5.59 -1.57
N VAL A 114 -0.65 4.79 -0.86
CA VAL A 114 0.06 5.18 0.35
C VAL A 114 1.55 5.15 0.06
N VAL A 115 2.21 6.25 0.38
CA VAL A 115 3.67 6.41 0.26
C VAL A 115 4.24 6.67 1.63
N VAL A 116 5.41 6.12 1.89
CA VAL A 116 6.21 6.41 3.08
C VAL A 116 7.68 6.43 2.69
N GLU A 117 8.38 7.43 3.21
CA GLU A 117 9.82 7.60 3.06
C GLU A 117 10.55 7.02 4.28
N THR A 118 11.78 6.57 4.03
CA THR A 118 12.76 6.17 5.04
C THR A 118 13.19 7.35 5.89
N THR A 119 13.51 7.10 7.15
CA THR A 119 14.07 8.13 8.04
C THR A 119 15.32 8.76 7.41
N ASN A 120 15.37 10.09 7.39
CA ASN A 120 16.47 10.89 6.83
C ASN A 120 16.83 10.56 5.36
N SER A 121 15.87 10.03 4.59
CA SER A 121 16.09 9.65 3.18
C SER A 121 17.22 8.64 2.99
N GLU A 122 17.47 7.78 3.99
CA GLU A 122 18.46 6.70 3.88
C GLU A 122 17.96 5.60 2.94
N LYS A 123 18.78 5.16 1.99
CA LYS A 123 18.42 4.07 1.07
C LYS A 123 18.38 2.70 1.78
N ARG A 124 17.29 2.42 2.50
CA ARG A 124 17.08 1.21 3.34
C ARG A 124 16.03 0.25 2.80
N VAL A 125 15.30 0.65 1.77
CA VAL A 125 14.33 -0.22 1.08
C VAL A 125 15.04 -0.95 -0.04
N THR A 126 14.95 -2.27 -0.10
CA THR A 126 15.38 -3.04 -1.27
C THR A 126 14.18 -3.27 -2.18
N GLU A 127 14.25 -2.74 -3.40
CA GLU A 127 13.27 -2.99 -4.47
C GLU A 127 13.88 -3.95 -5.49
N SER A 128 13.11 -4.95 -5.90
CA SER A 128 13.43 -5.81 -7.05
C SER A 128 12.24 -5.87 -7.99
N PHE A 129 12.49 -6.05 -9.28
CA PHE A 129 11.43 -6.20 -10.27
C PHE A 129 11.46 -7.62 -10.85
N THR A 130 10.30 -8.27 -10.91
CA THR A 130 10.15 -9.60 -11.54
C THR A 130 9.29 -9.47 -12.77
N LEU A 131 9.86 -9.84 -13.92
CA LEU A 131 9.14 -9.87 -15.20
C LEU A 131 8.09 -10.99 -15.21
N PRO A 132 7.08 -10.92 -16.11
CA PRO A 132 6.08 -11.99 -16.26
C PRO A 132 6.71 -13.35 -16.61
N SER A 133 7.91 -13.36 -17.18
CA SER A 133 8.70 -14.57 -17.45
C SER A 133 9.31 -15.22 -16.21
N GLY A 134 9.15 -14.62 -15.02
CA GLY A 134 9.72 -15.07 -13.76
C GLY A 134 11.18 -14.66 -13.53
N LYS A 135 11.81 -13.96 -14.50
CA LYS A 135 13.16 -13.43 -14.34
C LYS A 135 13.14 -12.23 -13.39
N ALA A 136 13.86 -12.34 -12.28
CA ALA A 136 14.08 -11.22 -11.36
C ALA A 136 15.26 -10.36 -11.83
N GLU A 137 15.09 -9.05 -11.79
CA GLU A 137 16.13 -8.05 -11.95
C GLU A 137 16.82 -7.76 -10.62
N GLU A 138 18.05 -7.28 -10.67
CA GLU A 138 18.87 -7.03 -9.48
C GLU A 138 18.22 -5.98 -8.56
N GLY A 139 18.34 -6.20 -7.25
CA GLY A 139 17.69 -5.35 -6.26
C GLY A 139 18.39 -4.01 -6.10
N ASN A 140 17.68 -2.90 -6.31
CA ASN A 140 18.17 -1.55 -6.04
C ASN A 140 17.74 -1.09 -4.64
N LYS A 141 18.49 -0.13 -4.08
CA LYS A 141 18.13 0.49 -2.79
C LYS A 141 17.44 1.84 -2.98
N HIS A 142 16.30 2.01 -2.32
CA HIS A 142 15.41 3.17 -2.43
C HIS A 142 15.13 3.78 -1.06
N THR A 143 14.58 5.00 -1.08
CA THR A 143 14.17 5.75 0.11
C THR A 143 12.69 5.63 0.40
N ARG A 144 11.91 4.95 -0.45
CA ARG A 144 10.45 4.94 -0.34
C ARG A 144 9.85 3.58 -0.63
N VAL A 145 8.67 3.33 -0.07
CA VAL A 145 7.78 2.24 -0.46
C VAL A 145 6.40 2.79 -0.79
N GLU A 146 5.71 2.08 -1.68
CA GLU A 146 4.41 2.46 -2.21
C GLU A 146 3.46 1.27 -2.15
N LEU A 147 2.20 1.52 -1.82
CA LEU A 147 1.10 0.56 -1.87
C LEU A 147 -0.11 1.24 -2.50
N VAL A 148 -0.90 0.50 -3.28
CA VAL A 148 -2.13 1.03 -3.87
C VAL A 148 -3.37 0.45 -3.18
N PHE A 149 -4.48 1.20 -3.22
CA PHE A 149 -5.76 0.78 -2.67
C PHE A 149 -6.91 1.08 -3.63
N ASP A 150 -7.99 0.32 -3.52
CA ASP A 150 -9.22 0.49 -4.32
C ASP A 150 -9.86 1.88 -4.14
N LYS A 151 -9.77 2.44 -2.93
CA LYS A 151 -10.43 3.68 -2.51
C LYS A 151 -9.56 4.52 -1.59
N GLY A 152 -9.68 5.83 -1.71
CA GLY A 152 -8.92 6.77 -0.88
C GLY A 152 -9.23 6.65 0.61
N ASP A 153 -10.44 6.22 0.98
CA ASP A 153 -10.82 5.95 2.37
C ASP A 153 -10.04 4.79 2.95
N ASN A 154 -9.81 3.74 2.16
CA ASN A 154 -9.01 2.58 2.55
C ASN A 154 -7.53 2.95 2.67
N ALA A 155 -6.99 3.74 1.74
CA ALA A 155 -5.65 4.30 1.84
C ALA A 155 -5.47 5.09 3.16
N ARG A 156 -6.43 5.97 3.50
CA ARG A 156 -6.38 6.75 4.76
C ARG A 156 -6.45 5.90 6.02
N ARG A 157 -7.21 4.80 6.00
CA ARG A 157 -7.24 3.83 7.12
C ARG A 157 -5.90 3.12 7.25
N PHE A 158 -5.32 2.70 6.13
CA PHE A 158 -4.02 2.05 6.12
C PHE A 158 -2.89 2.98 6.60
N VAL A 159 -2.89 4.26 6.21
CA VAL A 159 -1.93 5.28 6.71
C VAL A 159 -1.85 5.28 8.24
N LYS A 160 -3.01 5.23 8.93
CA LYS A 160 -3.05 5.23 10.40
C LYS A 160 -2.41 3.98 10.98
N ALA A 161 -2.77 2.80 10.47
CA ALA A 161 -2.21 1.53 10.93
C ALA A 161 -0.71 1.39 10.61
N PHE A 162 -0.30 1.85 9.42
CA PHE A 162 1.10 1.79 8.99
C PHE A 162 1.97 2.70 9.86
N LYS A 163 1.51 3.93 10.14
CA LYS A 163 2.15 4.84 11.11
C LYS A 163 2.29 4.20 12.49
N GLN A 164 1.22 3.58 12.97
CA GLN A 164 1.23 2.88 14.26
C GLN A 164 2.24 1.73 14.28
N ALA A 165 2.28 0.90 13.24
CA ALA A 165 3.23 -0.21 13.13
C ALA A 165 4.69 0.26 13.10
N ILE A 166 4.98 1.34 12.35
CA ILE A 166 6.30 1.98 12.33
C ILE A 166 6.71 2.41 13.75
N GLN A 167 5.82 3.11 14.46
CA GLN A 167 6.09 3.57 15.82
C GLN A 167 6.30 2.41 16.81
N LEU A 168 5.48 1.36 16.73
CA LEU A 168 5.62 0.16 17.56
C LEU A 168 6.91 -0.62 17.27
N CYS A 169 7.44 -0.50 16.05
CA CYS A 169 8.74 -1.05 15.67
C CYS A 169 9.94 -0.13 16.01
N GLY A 170 9.70 1.02 16.65
CA GLY A 170 10.74 1.97 17.05
C GLY A 170 11.21 2.90 15.94
N GLY A 171 10.46 3.02 14.84
CA GLY A 171 10.72 3.99 13.78
C GLY A 171 10.63 5.43 14.29
N LYS A 172 11.47 6.31 13.74
CA LYS A 172 11.66 7.68 14.23
C LYS A 172 11.44 8.71 13.12
N PRO A 173 10.88 9.89 13.47
CA PRO A 173 10.82 11.02 12.55
C PRO A 173 12.19 11.39 12.01
N SER A 174 12.25 11.87 10.77
CA SER A 174 13.44 12.50 10.20
C SER A 174 13.80 13.77 10.98
N VAL A 175 15.09 14.14 10.97
CA VAL A 175 15.62 15.29 11.71
C VAL A 175 15.84 16.54 10.86
N PHE A 176 15.49 16.49 9.56
CA PHE A 176 15.69 17.54 8.57
C PHE A 176 14.39 17.91 7.88
#